data_AF-A0A3A9Z362-F1
#
_entry.id   AF-A0A3A9Z362-F1
#
_cell.length_a   1.000
_cell.length_b   1.000
_cell.length_c   1.000
_cell.angle_alpha   90.00
_cell.angle_beta   90.00
_cell.angle_gamma   90.00
#
_symmetry.space_group_name_H-M   'P 1'
#
loop_
_entity.id
_entity.type
_entity.pdbx_description
1 polymer ?
#
loop_
_entity_poly.entity_id
_entity_poly.type
_entity_poly.pdbx_seq_one_letter_code
_entity_poly.pdbx_strand_id
1 'polypeptide(L)'
;MALTNRTRPIPRYGTAAGTGTLATLVLVGVCGSPAYVEWAGSATDATSAAGWFLRLLAWPAWSFDTAEPVAANLRAVLLVVLAAVFLWLLPASQVARVPGSASQFFTGWAAYALAGGLASLLAAFAAADPSMLLALQSAGTGATYGFLAGWIIGTASLGGRA
;
A
#
# COMPACT_ATOMS: atom_id res chain seq x y z
N MET A 1 16.94 -51.40 9.01
CA MET A 1 15.90 -50.43 8.61
C MET A 1 16.33 -49.04 9.06
N ALA A 2 16.81 -48.20 8.15
CA ALA A 2 17.25 -46.85 8.45
C ALA A 2 16.12 -45.86 8.12
N LEU A 3 15.55 -45.24 9.16
CA LEU A 3 14.64 -44.10 9.05
C LEU A 3 15.47 -42.84 8.84
N THR A 4 15.76 -42.48 7.58
CA THR A 4 16.31 -41.17 7.27
C THR A 4 15.18 -40.14 7.28
N ASN A 5 14.99 -39.51 8.44
CA ASN A 5 14.18 -38.30 8.59
C ASN A 5 14.86 -37.15 7.83
N ARG A 6 14.49 -36.93 6.56
CA ARG A 6 14.87 -35.71 5.85
C ARG A 6 13.95 -34.59 6.31
N THR A 7 14.39 -33.81 7.29
CA THR A 7 13.87 -32.47 7.51
C THR A 7 14.11 -31.66 6.24
N ARG A 8 13.08 -31.50 5.40
CA ARG A 8 13.09 -30.52 4.30
C ARG A 8 13.34 -29.14 4.94
N PRO A 9 14.33 -28.36 4.48
CA PRO A 9 14.36 -26.95 4.79
C PRO A 9 13.08 -26.35 4.18
N ILE A 10 12.25 -25.73 5.01
CA ILE A 10 11.17 -24.87 4.50
C ILE A 10 11.88 -23.73 3.78
N PRO A 11 11.73 -23.57 2.45
CA PRO A 11 12.36 -22.45 1.76
C PRO A 11 11.55 -21.20 2.12
N ARG A 12 12.00 -20.46 3.15
CA ARG A 12 11.55 -19.09 3.39
C ARG A 12 12.31 -18.15 2.47
N TYR A 13 12.07 -18.24 1.16
CA TYR A 13 12.43 -17.18 0.24
C TYR A 13 11.25 -16.20 0.17
N GLY A 14 11.46 -14.97 0.64
CA GLY A 14 10.44 -13.92 0.53
C GLY A 14 10.25 -13.57 -0.93
N THR A 15 9.05 -13.79 -1.48
CA THR A 15 8.75 -13.36 -2.85
C THR A 15 8.76 -11.82 -2.91
N ALA A 16 9.08 -11.27 -4.08
CA ALA A 16 8.94 -9.85 -4.37
C ALA A 16 7.58 -9.26 -3.95
N ALA A 17 6.52 -10.02 -4.21
CA ALA A 17 5.16 -9.67 -3.81
C ALA A 17 4.99 -9.71 -2.29
N GLY A 18 5.62 -10.67 -1.61
CA GLY A 18 5.61 -10.79 -0.15
C GLY A 18 6.30 -9.62 0.55
N THR A 19 7.48 -9.19 0.07
CA THR A 19 8.17 -8.02 0.66
C THR A 19 7.41 -6.73 0.38
N GLY A 20 6.88 -6.55 -0.84
CA GLY A 20 5.99 -5.43 -1.16
C GLY A 20 4.74 -5.39 -0.28
N THR A 21 4.09 -6.53 -0.05
CA THR A 21 2.90 -6.63 0.81
C THR A 21 3.23 -6.28 2.26
N LEU A 22 4.35 -6.78 2.79
CA LEU A 22 4.80 -6.45 4.14
C LEU A 22 5.14 -4.95 4.27
N ALA A 23 5.80 -4.37 3.26
CA ALA A 23 6.06 -2.94 3.23
C ALA A 23 4.76 -2.13 3.20
N THR A 24 3.73 -2.57 2.45
CA THR A 24 2.41 -1.93 2.47
C THR A 24 1.77 -2.00 3.86
N LEU A 25 1.81 -3.16 4.52
CA LEU A 25 1.29 -3.32 5.88
C LEU A 25 1.98 -2.38 6.86
N VAL A 26 3.31 -2.29 6.79
CA VAL A 26 4.09 -1.38 7.65
C VAL A 26 3.78 0.08 7.33
N LEU A 27 3.71 0.43 6.05
CA LEU A 27 3.45 1.81 5.62
C LEU A 27 2.07 2.28 6.09
N VAL A 28 1.03 1.48 5.87
CA VAL A 28 -0.34 1.82 6.31
C VAL A 28 -0.46 1.73 7.83
N GLY A 29 0.13 0.70 8.46
CA GLY A 29 0.08 0.51 9.90
C GLY A 29 0.80 1.61 10.67
N VAL A 30 1.98 2.03 10.23
CA VAL A 30 2.76 3.07 10.93
C VAL A 30 2.27 4.45 10.53
N CYS A 31 2.27 4.76 9.22
CA CYS A 31 1.96 6.12 8.78
C CYS A 31 0.46 6.44 8.85
N GLY A 32 -0.42 5.44 8.77
CA GLY A 32 -1.86 5.64 9.00
C GLY A 32 -2.26 5.70 10.48
N SER A 33 -1.34 5.41 11.42
CA SER A 33 -1.68 5.37 12.84
C SER A 33 -2.06 6.76 13.38
N PRO A 34 -2.99 6.85 14.35
CA PRO A 34 -3.37 8.12 14.96
C PRO A 34 -2.18 8.91 15.51
N ALA A 35 -1.20 8.22 16.12
CA ALA A 35 0.01 8.83 16.66
C ALA A 35 0.88 9.47 15.56
N TYR A 36 1.05 8.79 14.42
CA TYR A 36 1.80 9.37 13.29
C TYR A 36 1.03 10.54 12.66
N VAL A 37 -0.29 10.42 12.49
CA VAL A 37 -1.14 11.48 11.93
C VAL A 37 -1.05 12.75 12.80
N GLU A 38 -1.16 12.61 14.12
CA GLU A 38 -1.05 13.72 15.07
C GLU A 38 0.35 14.36 15.05
N TRP A 39 1.39 13.52 15.07
CA TRP A 39 2.78 13.99 14.96
C TRP A 39 3.02 14.72 13.63
N ALA A 40 2.60 14.15 12.51
CA ALA A 40 2.77 14.76 11.20
C ALA A 40 2.01 16.10 11.11
N GLY A 41 0.83 16.20 11.73
CA GLY A 41 0.05 17.42 11.77
C GLY A 41 0.66 18.54 12.61
N SER A 42 1.28 18.21 13.74
CA SER A 42 1.78 19.17 14.74
C SER A 42 3.27 19.49 14.63
N ALA A 43 4.09 18.51 14.22
CA ALA A 43 5.56 18.61 14.24
C ALA A 43 6.19 18.88 12.86
N THR A 44 5.41 18.90 11.78
CA THR A 44 5.93 19.16 10.42
C THR A 44 5.42 20.47 9.85
N ASP A 45 6.23 21.15 9.06
CA ASP A 45 5.82 22.37 8.34
C ASP A 45 5.15 22.01 7.01
N ALA A 46 3.87 22.36 6.87
CA ALA A 46 3.07 22.11 5.66
C ALA A 46 3.57 22.88 4.42
N THR A 47 4.32 23.97 4.61
CA THR A 47 4.87 24.79 3.52
C THR A 47 6.21 24.25 3.00
N SER A 48 6.83 23.34 3.76
CA SER A 48 8.04 22.63 3.35
C SER A 48 7.69 21.39 2.52
N ALA A 49 8.50 21.07 1.49
CA ALA A 49 8.30 19.87 0.68
C ALA A 49 8.40 18.57 1.51
N ALA A 50 9.32 18.53 2.47
CA ALA A 50 9.51 17.39 3.36
C ALA A 50 8.30 17.21 4.30
N GLY A 51 7.83 18.29 4.94
CA GLY A 51 6.66 18.22 5.81
C GLY A 51 5.39 17.88 5.04
N TRP A 52 5.23 18.39 3.81
CA TRP A 52 4.15 17.97 2.92
C TRP A 52 4.19 16.47 2.62
N PHE A 53 5.36 15.91 2.29
CA PHE A 53 5.48 14.48 2.02
C PHE A 53 5.22 13.63 3.27
N LEU A 54 5.70 14.05 4.44
CA LEU A 54 5.44 13.35 5.71
C LEU A 54 3.95 13.32 6.05
N ARG A 55 3.22 14.42 5.78
CA ARG A 55 1.76 14.50 5.91
C ARG A 55 1.03 13.68 4.85
N LEU A 56 1.57 13.60 3.63
CA LEU A 56 1.04 12.72 2.59
C LEU A 56 1.07 11.25 3.02
N LEU A 57 2.13 10.81 3.70
CA LEU A 57 2.20 9.44 4.24
C LEU A 57 1.10 9.15 5.27
N ALA A 58 0.57 10.18 5.94
CA ALA A 58 -0.53 10.07 6.89
C ALA A 58 -1.91 9.90 6.23
N TRP A 59 -2.00 9.96 4.89
CA TRP A 59 -3.27 9.88 4.17
C TRP A 59 -4.12 8.64 4.47
N PRO A 60 -3.58 7.40 4.57
CA PRO A 60 -4.38 6.23 4.91
C PRO A 60 -4.67 6.15 6.43
N ALA A 61 -5.02 7.30 7.02
CA ALA A 61 -5.38 7.42 8.43
C ALA A 61 -6.50 6.44 8.77
N TRP A 62 -6.31 5.72 9.87
CA TRP A 62 -7.27 4.79 10.45
C TRP A 62 -7.38 5.04 11.95
N SER A 63 -8.53 4.67 12.53
CA SER A 63 -8.84 4.86 13.94
C SER A 63 -9.67 3.68 14.45
N PHE A 64 -9.47 3.30 15.71
CA PHE A 64 -10.35 2.33 16.39
C PHE A 64 -11.54 3.00 17.10
N ASP A 65 -11.62 4.32 17.06
CA ASP A 65 -12.73 5.06 17.63
C ASP A 65 -14.00 4.84 16.80
N THR A 66 -15.09 4.50 17.48
CA THR A 66 -16.42 4.34 16.89
C THR A 66 -17.05 5.65 16.41
N ALA A 67 -16.52 6.80 16.85
CA ALA A 67 -16.95 8.12 16.39
C ALA A 67 -16.37 8.51 15.02
N GLU A 68 -15.30 7.85 14.57
CA GLU A 68 -14.62 8.14 13.30
C GLU A 68 -15.31 7.48 12.11
N PRO A 69 -15.20 8.05 10.89
CA PRO A 69 -15.95 7.59 9.74
C PRO A 69 -15.47 6.20 9.29
N VAL A 70 -16.40 5.24 9.25
CA VAL A 70 -16.16 3.85 8.78
C VAL A 70 -15.47 3.82 7.42
N ALA A 71 -15.75 4.79 6.54
CA ALA A 71 -15.12 4.93 5.23
C ALA A 71 -13.59 5.09 5.31
N ALA A 72 -13.05 5.80 6.30
CA ALA A 72 -11.60 5.99 6.46
C ALA A 72 -10.90 4.67 6.80
N ASN A 73 -11.45 3.91 7.75
CA ASN A 73 -10.96 2.58 8.11
C ASN A 73 -11.06 1.59 6.95
N LEU A 74 -12.21 1.59 6.26
CA LEU A 74 -12.43 0.75 5.09
C LEU A 74 -11.39 1.04 4.00
N ARG A 75 -11.11 2.32 3.72
CA ARG A 75 -10.08 2.73 2.76
C ARG A 75 -8.69 2.20 3.12
N ALA A 76 -8.28 2.30 4.39
CA ALA A 76 -6.98 1.80 4.84
C ALA A 76 -6.86 0.28 4.65
N VAL A 77 -7.91 -0.47 5.01
CA VAL A 77 -7.96 -1.94 4.81
C VAL A 77 -7.97 -2.30 3.32
N LEU A 78 -8.80 -1.63 2.52
CA LEU A 78 -8.88 -1.86 1.08
C LEU A 78 -7.55 -1.57 0.39
N LEU A 79 -6.84 -0.51 0.79
CA LEU A 79 -5.52 -0.19 0.25
C LEU A 79 -4.54 -1.34 0.45
N VAL A 80 -4.49 -1.91 1.66
CA VAL A 80 -3.63 -3.06 1.97
C VAL A 80 -4.01 -4.28 1.12
N VAL A 81 -5.30 -4.63 1.12
CA VAL A 81 -5.80 -5.83 0.42
C VAL A 81 -5.58 -5.71 -1.10
N LEU A 82 -5.95 -4.57 -1.69
CA LEU A 82 -5.80 -4.34 -3.13
C LEU A 82 -4.33 -4.27 -3.54
N ALA A 83 -3.47 -3.65 -2.74
CA ALA A 83 -2.03 -3.64 -3.00
C ALA A 83 -1.47 -5.06 -2.99
N ALA A 84 -1.82 -5.88 -2.00
CA ALA A 84 -1.41 -7.29 -1.96
C ALA A 84 -1.91 -8.03 -3.21
N VAL A 85 -3.19 -7.92 -3.55
CA VAL A 85 -3.79 -8.56 -4.73
C VAL A 85 -3.06 -8.15 -6.01
N PHE A 86 -2.82 -6.86 -6.24
CA PHE A 86 -2.13 -6.40 -7.45
C PHE A 86 -0.66 -6.80 -7.49
N LEU A 87 0.05 -6.78 -6.37
CA LEU A 87 1.43 -7.26 -6.29
C LEU A 87 1.56 -8.75 -6.62
N TRP A 88 0.54 -9.56 -6.35
CA TRP A 88 0.51 -10.98 -6.69
C TRP A 88 0.04 -11.24 -8.14
N LEU A 89 -0.93 -10.47 -8.64
CA LEU A 89 -1.51 -10.66 -9.97
C LEU A 89 -0.66 -10.08 -11.12
N LEU A 90 -0.09 -8.88 -10.95
CA LEU A 90 0.59 -8.18 -12.03
C LEU A 90 1.88 -8.87 -12.52
N PRO A 91 2.70 -9.49 -11.66
CA PRO A 91 3.84 -10.29 -12.13
C PRO A 91 3.43 -11.55 -12.89
N ALA A 92 2.25 -12.12 -12.59
CA ALA A 92 1.77 -13.37 -13.19
C ALA A 92 1.29 -13.18 -14.64
N SER A 93 0.94 -11.96 -15.05
CA SER A 93 0.41 -11.65 -16.39
C SER A 93 1.47 -11.29 -17.45
N GLN A 94 2.75 -11.25 -17.09
CA GLN A 94 3.84 -10.84 -18.00
C GLN A 94 4.29 -12.02 -18.89
N VAL A 95 3.62 -12.19 -20.03
CA VAL A 95 3.85 -13.27 -21.01
C VAL A 95 5.21 -13.14 -21.73
N ALA A 96 5.80 -11.94 -21.79
CA ALA A 96 7.10 -11.67 -22.43
C ALA A 96 8.07 -11.05 -21.44
N ARG A 97 8.93 -11.87 -20.83
CA ARG A 97 9.86 -11.47 -19.76
C ARG A 97 10.96 -10.56 -20.30
N VAL A 98 11.01 -9.31 -19.83
CA VAL A 98 12.28 -8.63 -19.55
C VAL A 98 12.53 -8.79 -18.05
N PRO A 99 13.31 -9.79 -17.61
CA PRO A 99 13.57 -10.01 -16.20
C PRO A 99 14.57 -8.94 -15.72
N GLY A 100 14.04 -7.79 -15.29
CA GLY A 100 14.84 -6.68 -14.78
C GLY A 100 14.34 -6.16 -13.43
N SER A 101 15.24 -5.63 -12.61
CA SER A 101 14.92 -4.92 -11.36
C SER A 101 14.01 -3.71 -11.63
N ALA A 102 14.24 -2.98 -12.71
CA ALA A 102 13.40 -1.84 -13.10
C ALA A 102 11.93 -2.24 -13.34
N SER A 103 11.69 -3.34 -14.07
CA SER A 103 10.32 -3.83 -14.30
C SER A 103 9.61 -4.16 -12.99
N GLN A 104 10.29 -4.84 -12.06
CA GLN A 104 9.74 -5.18 -10.74
C GLN A 104 9.43 -3.94 -9.90
N PHE A 105 10.33 -2.94 -9.90
CA PHE A 105 10.09 -1.66 -9.24
C PHE A 105 8.81 -1.00 -9.79
N PHE A 106 8.71 -0.84 -11.10
CA PHE A 106 7.56 -0.19 -11.73
C PHE A 106 6.27 -1.00 -11.56
N THR A 107 6.33 -2.34 -11.54
CA THR A 107 5.18 -3.17 -11.21
C THR A 107 4.70 -2.93 -9.78
N GLY A 108 5.60 -2.92 -8.80
CA GLY A 108 5.22 -2.65 -7.40
C GLY A 108 4.71 -1.24 -7.18
N TRP A 109 5.35 -0.26 -7.82
CA TRP A 109 4.94 1.13 -7.81
C TRP A 109 3.54 1.33 -8.43
N ALA A 110 3.31 0.78 -9.62
CA ALA A 110 2.02 0.91 -10.31
C ALA A 110 0.90 0.14 -9.59
N ALA A 111 1.22 -1.03 -9.00
CA ALA A 111 0.29 -1.78 -8.16
C ALA A 111 -0.24 -0.92 -7.01
N TYR A 112 0.66 -0.20 -6.33
CA TYR A 112 0.30 0.62 -5.20
C TYR A 112 -0.46 1.90 -5.60
N ALA A 113 -0.10 2.53 -6.72
CA ALA A 113 -0.85 3.65 -7.30
C ALA A 113 -2.30 3.25 -7.62
N LEU A 114 -2.48 2.11 -8.28
CA LEU A 114 -3.80 1.58 -8.62
C LEU A 114 -4.60 1.20 -7.36
N ALA A 115 -3.95 0.57 -6.38
CA ALA A 115 -4.56 0.23 -5.10
C ALA A 115 -5.06 1.47 -4.35
N GLY A 116 -4.26 2.54 -4.32
CA GLY A 116 -4.64 3.82 -3.72
C GLY A 116 -5.91 4.41 -4.33
N GLY A 117 -5.97 4.49 -5.66
CA GLY A 117 -7.12 5.01 -6.37
C GLY A 117 -8.38 4.16 -6.16
N LEU A 118 -8.26 2.84 -6.34
CA LEU A 118 -9.40 1.92 -6.22
C LEU A 118 -9.90 1.81 -4.77
N ALA A 119 -9.00 1.78 -3.78
CA ALA A 119 -9.38 1.77 -2.37
C ALA A 119 -10.16 3.02 -2.00
N SER A 120 -9.72 4.20 -2.45
CA SER A 120 -10.45 5.44 -2.19
C SER A 120 -11.80 5.47 -2.91
N LEU A 121 -11.84 5.06 -4.19
CA LEU A 121 -13.08 4.99 -4.97
C LEU A 121 -14.14 4.14 -4.25
N LEU A 122 -13.76 2.93 -3.84
CA LEU A 122 -14.65 2.00 -3.16
C LEU A 122 -15.06 2.50 -1.77
N ALA A 123 -14.13 3.09 -1.03
CA ALA A 123 -14.43 3.65 0.29
C ALA A 123 -15.37 4.86 0.22
N ALA A 124 -15.31 5.68 -0.83
CA ALA A 124 -16.20 6.81 -0.99
C ALA A 124 -17.67 6.42 -1.17
N PHE A 125 -17.95 5.23 -1.73
CA PHE A 125 -19.32 4.71 -1.79
C PHE A 125 -19.85 4.24 -0.44
N ALA A 126 -19.00 4.03 0.56
CA ALA A 126 -19.38 3.70 1.92
C ALA A 126 -19.56 4.95 2.81
N ALA A 127 -19.37 6.16 2.27
CA ALA A 127 -19.62 7.40 2.99
C ALA A 127 -21.12 7.69 3.11
N ALA A 128 -21.50 8.54 4.07
CA ALA A 128 -22.91 8.85 4.35
C ALA A 128 -23.64 9.51 3.16
N ASP A 129 -22.95 10.31 2.36
CA ASP A 129 -23.49 10.99 1.17
C ASP A 129 -22.71 10.58 -0.10
N PRO A 130 -22.97 9.39 -0.64
CA PRO A 130 -22.25 8.90 -1.80
C PRO A 130 -22.66 9.66 -3.07
N SER A 131 -21.70 10.28 -3.75
CA SER A 131 -21.90 10.83 -5.10
C SER A 131 -20.79 10.38 -6.04
N MET A 132 -21.13 10.22 -7.32
CA MET A 132 -20.16 9.77 -8.33
C MET A 132 -18.99 10.75 -8.48
N LEU A 133 -19.25 12.05 -8.41
CA LEU A 133 -18.22 13.08 -8.49
C LEU A 133 -17.26 13.00 -7.29
N LEU A 134 -17.79 12.88 -6.07
CA LEU A 134 -16.98 12.73 -4.86
C LEU A 134 -16.15 11.44 -4.90
N ALA A 135 -16.74 10.34 -5.36
CA ALA A 135 -16.04 9.08 -5.52
C ALA A 135 -14.86 9.22 -6.49
N LEU A 136 -15.04 9.89 -7.63
CA LEU A 136 -13.98 10.11 -8.61
C LEU A 136 -12.88 11.07 -8.10
N GLN A 137 -13.23 12.12 -7.38
CA GLN A 137 -12.28 13.02 -6.72
C GLN A 137 -11.46 12.30 -5.64
N SER A 138 -12.13 11.45 -4.86
CA SER A 138 -11.47 10.61 -3.86
C SER A 138 -10.49 9.64 -4.53
N ALA A 139 -10.90 9.00 -5.63
CA ALA A 139 -10.07 8.09 -6.40
C ALA A 139 -8.81 8.80 -6.92
N GLY A 140 -8.96 10.04 -7.42
CA GLY A 140 -7.82 10.88 -7.81
C GLY A 140 -6.86 11.12 -6.65
N THR A 141 -7.38 11.48 -5.47
CA THR A 141 -6.57 11.70 -4.26
C THR A 141 -5.82 10.43 -3.83
N GLY A 142 -6.50 9.29 -3.83
CA GLY A 142 -5.90 7.99 -3.51
C GLY A 142 -4.85 7.55 -4.53
N ALA A 143 -5.09 7.81 -5.82
CA ALA A 143 -4.13 7.53 -6.87
C ALA A 143 -2.89 8.42 -6.75
N THR A 144 -3.06 9.72 -6.43
CA THR A 144 -1.95 10.64 -6.15
C THR A 144 -1.12 10.17 -4.96
N TYR A 145 -1.76 9.77 -3.86
CA TYR A 145 -1.08 9.16 -2.72
C TYR A 145 -0.30 7.91 -3.15
N GLY A 146 -0.96 6.96 -3.81
CA GLY A 146 -0.32 5.71 -4.22
C GLY A 146 0.81 5.90 -5.22
N PHE A 147 0.72 6.89 -6.12
CA PHE A 147 1.79 7.27 -7.05
C PHE A 147 3.02 7.81 -6.30
N LEU A 148 2.80 8.70 -5.34
CA LEU A 148 3.86 9.39 -4.61
C LEU A 148 4.48 8.56 -3.50
N ALA A 149 3.72 7.67 -2.86
CA ALA A 149 4.23 6.75 -1.84
C ALA A 149 4.64 5.39 -2.45
N GLY A 150 4.19 5.08 -3.67
CA GLY A 150 4.39 3.78 -4.32
C GLY A 150 5.85 3.42 -4.57
N TRP A 151 6.77 4.40 -4.58
CA TRP A 151 8.20 4.09 -4.76
C TRP A 151 8.74 3.30 -3.57
N ILE A 152 8.18 3.48 -2.37
CA ILE A 152 8.52 2.69 -1.17
C ILE A 152 8.18 1.22 -1.40
N ILE A 153 7.03 0.95 -2.01
CA ILE A 153 6.58 -0.41 -2.31
C ILE A 153 7.36 -0.99 -3.49
N GLY A 154 7.64 -0.18 -4.51
CA GLY A 154 8.49 -0.55 -5.64
C GLY A 154 9.89 -0.96 -5.18
N THR A 155 10.53 -0.19 -4.29
CA THR A 155 11.86 -0.52 -3.75
C THR A 155 11.82 -1.74 -2.84
N ALA A 156 10.83 -1.84 -1.95
CA ALA A 156 10.66 -3.01 -1.09
C ALA A 156 10.44 -4.30 -1.90
N SER A 157 9.75 -4.20 -3.04
CA SER A 157 9.52 -5.33 -3.94
C SER A 157 10.82 -5.87 -4.53
N LEU A 158 11.89 -5.06 -4.66
CA LEU A 158 13.21 -5.51 -5.14
C LEU A 158 13.90 -6.49 -4.18
N GLY A 159 13.65 -6.36 -2.88
CA GLY A 159 14.35 -7.10 -1.82
C GLY A 159 14.10 -8.61 -1.80
N GLY A 160 13.03 -9.12 -2.41
CA GLY A 160 12.70 -10.56 -2.46
C GLY A 160 13.61 -11.41 -3.35
N ARG A 161 14.78 -10.89 -3.74
CA ARG A 161 15.76 -11.55 -4.62
C ARG A 161 17.10 -11.85 -3.94
N ALA A 162 17.28 -11.43 -2.69
CA ALA A 162 18.49 -11.70 -1.89
C ALA A 162 18.43 -13.10 -1.27
#